data_AF-A0A6A7BW78-F1
#
_entry.id   AF-A0A6A7BW78-F1
#
_cell.length_a   1.000
_cell.length_b   1.000
_cell.length_c   1.000
_cell.angle_alpha   90.00
_cell.angle_beta   90.00
_cell.angle_gamma   90.00
#
_symmetry.space_group_name_H-M   'P 1'
#
loop_
_entity.id
_entity.type
_entity.pdbx_description
1 polymer ?
#
loop_
_entity_poly.entity_id
_entity_poly.type
_entity_poly.pdbx_seq_one_letter_code
_entity_poly.pdbx_strand_id
1 'polypeptide(L)'
;MLFLRQAVPAFRRSALASRPLIARSFATTGLRNAEPRSQDHNPSPGDESKLLTPLNDIHSESDLLPPGADPGTVPTDLNQSTGIERLEILGKMQGVDVFDMRPLDASRKGTLDNPIVVHSFGDEQ
;
A
#
# COMPACT_ATOMS: atom_id res chain seq x y z
N MET A 1 -55.42 -56.97 62.23
CA MET A 1 -54.29 -56.28 62.91
C MET A 1 -53.12 -56.20 61.95
N LEU A 2 -52.49 -55.02 61.91
CA LEU A 2 -51.11 -54.73 61.50
C LEU A 2 -50.74 -54.66 60.01
N PHE A 3 -50.23 -53.48 59.67
CA PHE A 3 -49.70 -53.00 58.40
C PHE A 3 -48.39 -53.69 58.00
N LEU A 4 -48.11 -53.77 56.70
CA LEU A 4 -46.76 -53.47 56.21
C LEU A 4 -46.76 -52.95 54.77
N ARG A 5 -46.41 -51.67 54.63
CA ARG A 5 -45.96 -51.05 53.39
C ARG A 5 -44.53 -51.50 53.11
N GLN A 6 -44.17 -51.80 51.87
CA GLN A 6 -42.83 -51.48 51.34
C GLN A 6 -42.90 -51.10 49.86
N ALA A 7 -42.23 -49.98 49.56
CA ALA A 7 -42.17 -49.31 48.28
C ALA A 7 -41.08 -49.92 47.38
N VAL A 8 -41.27 -49.87 46.06
CA VAL A 8 -40.28 -50.28 45.05
C VAL A 8 -39.74 -49.01 44.37
N PRO A 9 -38.41 -48.87 44.17
CA PRO A 9 -37.76 -47.60 43.86
C PRO A 9 -37.98 -47.10 42.43
N ALA A 10 -38.03 -45.77 42.28
CA ALA A 10 -38.11 -45.06 41.01
C ALA A 10 -36.78 -45.13 40.24
N PHE A 11 -36.79 -45.72 39.04
CA PHE A 11 -35.69 -45.61 38.08
C PHE A 11 -35.66 -44.20 37.50
N ARG A 12 -34.68 -43.38 37.90
CA ARG A 12 -34.34 -42.13 37.20
C ARG A 12 -33.63 -42.48 35.89
N ARG A 13 -34.33 -42.35 34.76
CA ARG A 13 -33.69 -42.30 33.45
C ARG A 13 -33.05 -40.92 33.27
N SER A 14 -31.77 -40.78 33.52
CA SER A 14 -31.00 -39.65 33.01
C SER A 14 -30.77 -39.86 31.51
N ALA A 15 -31.77 -39.50 30.71
CA ALA A 15 -31.52 -39.26 29.30
C ALA A 15 -30.71 -37.96 29.20
N LEU A 16 -29.42 -38.11 28.89
CA LEU A 16 -28.57 -37.02 28.42
C LEU A 16 -29.23 -36.44 27.17
N ALA A 17 -29.99 -35.36 27.33
CA ALA A 17 -30.56 -34.63 26.23
C ALA A 17 -29.40 -34.11 25.38
N SER A 18 -29.26 -34.71 24.21
CA SER A 18 -28.36 -34.32 23.13
C SER A 18 -28.54 -32.82 22.84
N ARG A 19 -27.60 -32.00 23.30
CA ARG A 19 -27.44 -30.65 22.77
C ARG A 19 -26.92 -30.80 21.34
N PRO A 20 -27.64 -30.34 20.29
CA PRO A 20 -26.99 -30.21 19.00
C PRO A 20 -26.04 -29.01 19.13
N LEU A 21 -24.79 -29.28 19.47
CA LEU A 21 -23.70 -28.34 19.23
C LEU A 21 -23.50 -28.28 17.72
N ILE A 22 -24.39 -27.58 17.02
CA ILE A 22 -24.06 -27.05 15.70
C ILE A 22 -23.06 -25.93 15.99
N ALA A 23 -21.81 -26.32 16.20
CA ALA A 23 -20.68 -25.42 16.14
C ALA A 23 -20.61 -24.93 14.70
N ARG A 24 -21.29 -23.82 14.42
CA ARG A 24 -21.08 -23.08 13.18
C ARG A 24 -19.65 -22.56 13.24
N SER A 25 -18.73 -23.30 12.65
CA SER A 25 -17.34 -22.88 12.46
C SER A 25 -17.32 -21.72 11.48
N PHE A 26 -17.53 -20.50 11.97
CA PHE A 26 -17.27 -19.27 11.21
C PHE A 26 -15.75 -19.03 11.18
N ALA A 27 -15.04 -19.79 10.36
CA ALA A 27 -13.63 -19.54 10.08
C ALA A 27 -13.31 -19.92 8.63
N THR A 28 -13.86 -19.17 7.69
CA THR A 28 -13.50 -19.24 6.26
C THR A 28 -13.17 -17.85 5.71
N THR A 29 -12.21 -17.17 6.33
CA THR A 29 -11.57 -15.98 5.74
C THR A 29 -10.06 -16.19 5.79
N GLY A 30 -9.52 -16.79 4.73
CA GLY A 30 -8.06 -16.98 4.61
C GLY A 30 -7.53 -17.07 3.18
N LEU A 31 -8.38 -17.05 2.15
CA LEU A 31 -7.95 -17.35 0.77
C LEU A 31 -8.35 -16.30 -0.28
N ARG A 32 -8.76 -15.09 0.12
CA ARG A 32 -9.10 -14.04 -0.88
C ARG A 32 -7.91 -13.20 -1.35
N ASN A 33 -6.70 -13.46 -0.85
CA ASN A 33 -5.50 -12.71 -1.24
C ASN A 33 -4.48 -13.54 -2.03
N ALA A 34 -4.83 -14.76 -2.43
CA ALA A 34 -3.94 -15.67 -3.18
C ALA A 34 -4.33 -15.82 -4.66
N GLU A 35 -5.17 -14.91 -5.19
CA GLU A 35 -5.26 -14.72 -6.64
C GLU A 35 -3.92 -14.11 -7.09
N PRO A 36 -3.26 -14.63 -8.13
CA PRO A 36 -2.17 -13.91 -8.76
C PRO A 36 -2.80 -12.65 -9.33
N ARG A 37 -2.63 -11.52 -8.63
CA ARG A 37 -2.92 -10.20 -9.20
C ARG A 37 -2.29 -10.21 -10.58
N SER A 38 -3.08 -9.88 -11.60
CA SER A 38 -2.58 -9.68 -12.95
C SER A 38 -1.34 -8.80 -12.88
N GLN A 39 -0.48 -8.94 -13.88
CA GLN A 39 0.88 -8.41 -13.98
C GLN A 39 0.96 -6.86 -14.03
N ASP A 40 0.00 -6.18 -13.39
CA ASP A 40 -0.25 -4.74 -13.32
C ASP A 40 0.02 -4.19 -11.89
N HIS A 41 0.89 -4.86 -11.15
CA HIS A 41 1.41 -4.35 -9.88
C HIS A 41 2.37 -3.18 -10.16
N ASN A 42 2.26 -2.11 -9.36
CA ASN A 42 3.19 -0.99 -9.41
C ASN A 42 4.63 -1.51 -9.40
N PRO A 43 5.50 -1.03 -10.31
CA PRO A 43 6.86 -1.51 -10.42
C PRO A 43 7.60 -1.31 -9.09
N SER A 44 8.34 -2.34 -8.67
CA SER A 44 9.20 -2.24 -7.49
C SER A 44 10.50 -1.50 -7.87
N PRO A 45 11.22 -0.93 -6.89
CA PRO A 45 12.49 -0.26 -7.17
C PRO A 45 13.47 -1.21 -7.87
N GLY A 46 13.84 -0.90 -9.12
CA GLY A 46 14.74 -1.71 -9.95
C GLY A 46 14.08 -2.51 -11.08
N ASP A 47 12.75 -2.51 -11.17
CA ASP A 47 12.03 -3.16 -12.28
C ASP A 47 11.99 -2.25 -13.52
N GLU A 48 12.38 -2.79 -14.68
CA GLU A 48 12.16 -2.13 -15.96
C GLU A 48 10.68 -2.27 -16.35
N SER A 49 9.93 -1.16 -16.31
CA SER A 49 8.53 -1.15 -16.73
C SER A 49 8.29 0.00 -17.70
N LYS A 50 7.37 -0.23 -18.66
CA LYS A 50 6.93 0.79 -19.63
C LYS A 50 6.32 2.05 -18.94
N LEU A 51 5.94 1.93 -17.67
CA LEU A 51 5.40 3.02 -16.86
C LEU A 51 6.48 3.97 -16.34
N LEU A 52 7.74 3.53 -16.27
CA LEU A 52 8.87 4.27 -15.73
C LEU A 52 9.76 4.78 -16.87
N THR A 53 9.55 6.04 -17.25
CA THR A 53 10.47 6.75 -18.13
C THR A 53 11.65 7.27 -17.28
N PRO A 54 12.91 7.00 -17.65
CA PRO A 54 14.06 7.55 -16.93
C PRO A 54 14.10 9.08 -17.07
N LEU A 55 14.57 9.79 -16.03
CA LEU A 55 14.51 11.26 -16.00
C LEU A 55 15.33 11.90 -17.14
N ASN A 56 16.38 11.21 -17.62
CA ASN A 56 17.23 11.67 -18.71
C ASN A 56 16.52 11.72 -20.07
N ASP A 57 15.46 10.94 -20.26
CA ASP A 57 14.73 10.85 -21.53
C ASP A 57 13.55 11.84 -21.59
N ILE A 58 13.35 12.64 -20.53
CA ILE A 58 12.29 13.63 -20.44
C ILE A 58 12.85 14.98 -20.93
N HIS A 59 12.41 15.41 -22.11
CA HIS A 59 12.87 16.67 -22.71
C HIS A 59 11.75 17.70 -22.85
N SER A 60 10.49 17.25 -22.84
CA SER A 60 9.31 18.06 -23.07
C SER A 60 8.13 17.64 -22.20
N GLU A 61 7.12 18.49 -22.10
CA GLU A 61 5.88 18.18 -21.36
C GLU A 61 5.11 17.01 -21.98
N SER A 62 5.28 16.76 -23.29
CA SER A 62 4.68 15.59 -23.96
C SER A 62 5.25 14.26 -23.47
N ASP A 63 6.50 14.23 -23.01
CA ASP A 63 7.13 13.01 -22.49
C ASP A 63 6.59 12.64 -21.10
N LEU A 64 5.86 13.56 -20.47
CA LEU A 64 5.20 13.39 -19.17
C LEU A 64 3.75 12.91 -19.31
N LEU A 65 3.37 12.36 -20.46
CA LEU A 65 2.07 11.73 -20.67
C LEU A 65 2.13 10.23 -20.35
N PRO A 66 1.27 9.70 -19.47
CA PRO A 66 1.24 8.29 -19.15
C PRO A 66 0.52 7.48 -20.25
N PRO A 67 0.76 6.15 -20.32
CA PRO A 67 0.07 5.26 -21.27
C PRO A 67 -1.41 5.01 -20.94
N GLY A 68 -1.88 5.38 -19.74
CA GLY A 68 -3.23 5.09 -19.26
C GLY A 68 -3.34 3.69 -18.62
N ALA A 69 -4.43 3.47 -17.89
CA ALA A 69 -4.74 2.17 -17.28
C ALA A 69 -5.68 1.36 -18.17
N ASP A 70 -5.61 0.03 -18.07
CA ASP A 70 -6.49 -0.86 -18.82
C ASP A 70 -7.96 -0.77 -18.38
N PRO A 71 -8.93 -0.93 -19.30
CA PRO A 71 -10.34 -0.85 -18.96
C PRO A 71 -10.75 -1.84 -17.85
N GLY A 72 -11.49 -1.35 -16.86
CA GLY A 72 -11.97 -2.17 -15.73
C GLY A 72 -10.97 -2.32 -14.59
N THR A 73 -9.77 -1.74 -14.70
CA THR A 73 -8.82 -1.61 -13.58
C THR A 73 -8.94 -0.24 -12.92
N VAL A 74 -8.61 -0.18 -11.63
CA VAL A 74 -8.47 1.10 -10.93
C VAL A 74 -7.08 1.65 -11.25
N PRO A 75 -6.97 2.84 -11.85
CA PRO A 75 -5.68 3.40 -12.22
C PRO A 75 -4.84 3.73 -10.99
N THR A 76 -3.54 3.55 -11.11
CA THR A 76 -2.55 4.05 -10.15
C THR A 76 -2.05 5.42 -10.58
N ASP A 77 -1.37 6.12 -9.68
CA ASP A 77 -0.83 7.45 -9.97
C ASP A 77 0.17 7.42 -11.15
N LEU A 78 0.90 6.32 -11.36
CA LEU A 78 1.78 6.16 -12.52
C LEU A 78 1.02 6.08 -13.86
N ASN A 79 -0.23 5.66 -13.84
CA ASN A 79 -1.05 5.50 -15.04
C ASN A 79 -1.81 6.78 -15.43
N GLN A 80 -1.97 7.72 -14.50
CA GLN A 80 -2.84 8.90 -14.70
C GLN A 80 -2.16 10.24 -14.37
N SER A 81 -1.07 10.25 -13.60
CA SER A 81 -0.32 11.49 -13.33
C SER A 81 0.21 12.07 -14.64
N THR A 82 0.11 13.39 -14.76
CA THR A 82 0.56 14.14 -15.95
C THR A 82 1.37 15.37 -15.54
N GLY A 83 2.28 15.81 -16.43
CA GLY A 83 3.05 17.04 -16.23
C GLY A 83 3.91 17.02 -14.97
N ILE A 84 3.84 18.09 -14.17
CA ILE A 84 4.67 18.31 -12.97
C ILE A 84 4.52 17.19 -11.95
N GLU A 85 3.28 16.72 -11.71
CA GLU A 85 3.00 15.64 -10.78
C GLU A 85 3.75 14.36 -11.18
N ARG A 86 3.71 14.01 -12.47
CA ARG A 86 4.42 12.83 -12.99
C ARG A 86 5.93 12.98 -12.85
N LEU A 87 6.47 14.16 -13.16
CA LEU A 87 7.90 14.46 -13.04
C LEU A 87 8.38 14.30 -11.59
N GLU A 88 7.59 14.75 -10.62
CA GLU A 88 7.88 14.55 -9.19
C GLU A 88 7.89 13.06 -8.81
N ILE A 89 6.86 12.31 -9.24
CA ILE A 89 6.73 10.87 -8.93
C ILE A 89 7.89 10.09 -9.53
N LEU A 90 8.22 10.31 -10.82
CA LEU A 90 9.31 9.62 -11.49
C LEU A 90 10.66 9.93 -10.85
N GLY A 91 10.90 11.19 -10.46
CA GLY A 91 12.10 11.59 -9.71
C GLY A 91 12.20 10.83 -8.39
N LYS A 92 11.13 10.84 -7.58
CA LYS A 92 11.11 10.15 -6.28
C LYS A 92 11.33 8.64 -6.41
N MET A 93 10.79 8.01 -7.45
CA MET A 93 11.03 6.59 -7.72
C MET A 93 12.49 6.29 -8.10
N GLN A 94 13.19 7.24 -8.70
CA GLN A 94 14.62 7.16 -9.02
C GLN A 94 15.51 7.66 -7.87
N GLY A 95 14.92 8.10 -6.76
CA GLY A 95 15.64 8.64 -5.61
C GLY A 95 16.16 10.07 -5.80
N VAL A 96 15.64 10.79 -6.80
CA VAL A 96 15.98 12.19 -7.08
C VAL A 96 14.83 13.09 -6.63
N ASP A 97 15.12 14.03 -5.74
CA ASP A 97 14.16 15.08 -5.37
C ASP A 97 14.26 16.23 -6.37
N VAL A 98 13.29 16.33 -7.29
CA VAL A 98 13.34 17.32 -8.38
C VAL A 98 13.03 18.74 -7.88
N PHE A 99 12.30 18.85 -6.78
CA PHE A 99 11.99 20.12 -6.13
C PHE A 99 12.72 20.17 -4.80
N ASP A 100 13.92 20.74 -4.80
CA ASP A 100 14.76 20.81 -3.59
C ASP A 100 14.09 21.65 -2.50
N MET A 101 13.54 20.96 -1.49
CA MET A 101 12.92 21.58 -0.31
C MET A 101 13.86 21.64 0.91
N ARG A 102 15.15 21.35 0.73
CA ARG A 102 16.12 21.39 1.82
C ARG A 102 16.34 22.84 2.27
N PRO A 103 16.54 23.08 3.59
CA PRO A 103 16.92 24.40 4.06
C PRO A 103 18.30 24.76 3.49
N LEU A 104 18.53 26.07 3.32
CA LEU A 104 19.84 26.58 2.93
C LEU A 104 20.91 26.17 3.96
N ASP A 105 22.12 25.92 3.46
CA ASP A 105 23.26 25.61 4.32
C ASP A 105 23.61 26.81 5.22
N ALA A 106 23.40 26.64 6.52
CA ALA A 106 23.74 27.63 7.55
C ALA A 106 24.85 27.13 8.48
N SER A 107 25.60 26.09 8.09
CA SER A 107 26.67 25.50 8.91
C SER A 107 27.83 26.45 9.18
N ARG A 108 28.03 27.44 8.31
CA ARG A 108 29.11 28.44 8.38
C ARG A 108 28.58 29.83 8.07
N LYS A 109 29.38 30.85 8.41
CA LYS A 109 28.99 32.26 8.24
C LYS A 109 28.90 32.72 6.78
N GLY A 110 29.74 32.17 5.89
CA GLY A 110 29.97 32.73 4.55
C GLY A 110 30.74 34.06 4.62
N THR A 111 32.01 34.06 4.22
CA THR A 111 32.81 35.29 4.10
C THR A 111 33.01 35.64 2.63
N LEU A 112 33.53 36.84 2.33
CA LEU A 112 33.84 37.21 0.95
C LEU A 112 34.86 36.26 0.30
N ASP A 113 35.85 35.79 1.06
CA ASP A 113 36.84 34.80 0.60
C ASP A 113 36.28 33.37 0.55
N ASN A 114 35.21 33.09 1.29
CA ASN A 114 34.59 31.76 1.36
C ASN A 114 33.06 31.87 1.51
N PRO A 115 32.34 32.20 0.42
CA PRO A 115 30.89 32.41 0.45
C PRO A 115 30.13 31.09 0.55
N ILE A 116 28.85 31.15 0.95
CA ILE A 116 27.92 30.03 0.85
C ILE A 116 27.36 30.04 -0.58
N VAL A 117 27.62 28.99 -1.34
CA VAL A 117 27.17 28.88 -2.73
C VAL A 117 25.77 28.27 -2.73
N VAL A 118 24.81 28.99 -3.34
CA VAL A 118 23.43 28.53 -3.51
C VAL A 118 23.20 28.25 -4.99
N HIS A 119 22.72 27.06 -5.30
CA HIS A 119 22.36 26.71 -6.67
C HIS A 119 20.98 27.29 -6.98
N SER A 120 20.91 28.23 -7.92
CA SER A 120 19.67 28.76 -8.47
C SER A 120 19.60 28.48 -9.97
N PHE A 121 18.39 28.49 -10.53
CA PHE A 121 18.17 28.36 -11.97
C PHE A 121 18.20 29.71 -12.70
N GLY A 122 17.96 30.82 -11.98
CA GLY A 122 17.97 32.18 -12.55
C GLY A 122 19.33 32.86 -12.47
N ASP A 123 19.52 33.91 -13.25
CA ASP A 123 20.74 34.71 -13.27
C ASP A 123 20.95 35.55 -12.00
N GLU A 124 19.91 35.69 -11.19
CA GLU A 124 19.94 36.43 -9.94
C GLU A 124 20.62 35.61 -8.82
N GLN A 125 21.79 36.12 -8.41
CA GLN A 125 22.66 35.63 -7.33
C GLN A 125 23.21 36.82 -6.54
#